data_AF-A0A7Y5QIG7-F1
#
_entry.id   AF-A0A7Y5QIG7-F1
#
_cell.length_a   1.000
_cell.length_b   1.000
_cell.length_c   1.000
_cell.angle_alpha   90.00
_cell.angle_beta   90.00
_cell.angle_gamma   90.00
#
_symmetry.space_group_name_H-M   'P 1'
#
loop_
_entity.id
_entity.type
_entity.pdbx_description
1 polymer ?
#
loop_
_entity_poly.entity_id
_entity_poly.type
_entity_poly.pdbx_seq_one_letter_code
_entity_poly.pdbx_strand_id
1 'polypeptide(L)'
;MPGQSPFADDWRECLRAHYQYVVRANDRRTLDSLTGVLHQVGFREDELGELYLRATLHVDEVAEDFTPDMTVVAAMVSAAGGAPSEDASAALIAAAEAAAQAVENPSEPDYAAPDAEPAADSAPGDAPSDETPPYDPSGPQQLSLF
;
A
#
# COMPACT_ATOMS: atom_id res chain seq x y z
N MET A 1 24.67 -20.94 11.35
CA MET A 1 23.60 -20.63 10.38
C MET A 1 22.40 -20.17 11.19
N PRO A 2 22.02 -18.89 11.21
CA PRO A 2 20.73 -18.53 11.78
C PRO A 2 19.67 -19.30 10.99
N GLY A 3 18.92 -20.16 11.68
CA GLY A 3 17.84 -20.93 11.07
C GLY A 3 16.70 -20.00 10.68
N GLN A 4 16.03 -20.29 9.57
CA GLN A 4 14.80 -19.61 9.20
C GLN A 4 13.80 -19.78 10.34
N SER A 5 13.26 -18.66 10.84
CA SER A 5 12.24 -18.72 11.89
C SER A 5 11.05 -19.54 11.39
N PRO A 6 10.51 -20.48 12.16
CA PRO A 6 9.35 -21.26 11.76
C PRO A 6 8.10 -20.40 11.51
N PHE A 7 8.08 -19.18 12.05
CA PHE A 7 6.98 -18.22 11.89
C PHE A 7 7.17 -17.25 10.72
N ALA A 8 8.27 -17.38 9.97
CA ALA A 8 8.56 -16.45 8.87
C ALA A 8 7.45 -16.49 7.80
N ASP A 9 6.90 -17.67 7.52
CA ASP A 9 5.87 -17.85 6.50
C ASP A 9 4.51 -17.33 6.98
N ASP A 10 4.12 -17.66 8.21
CA ASP A 10 2.86 -17.19 8.83
C ASP A 10 2.83 -15.66 8.93
N TRP A 11 3.95 -15.05 9.33
CA TRP A 11 4.10 -13.60 9.37
C TRP A 11 3.89 -12.98 7.97
N ARG A 12 4.50 -13.56 6.93
CA ARG A 12 4.36 -13.07 5.56
C ARG A 12 2.92 -13.20 5.08
N GLU A 13 2.23 -14.27 5.46
CA GLU A 13 0.82 -14.46 5.11
C GLU A 13 -0.07 -13.41 5.78
N CYS A 14 0.15 -13.13 7.06
CA CYS A 14 -0.54 -12.04 7.77
C CYS A 14 -0.35 -10.68 7.08
N LEU A 15 0.87 -10.36 6.62
CA LEU A 15 1.13 -9.10 5.90
C LEU A 15 0.40 -9.04 4.55
N ARG A 16 0.36 -10.14 3.79
CA ARG A 16 -0.39 -10.21 2.52
C ARG A 16 -1.88 -10.00 2.74
N ALA A 17 -2.46 -10.65 3.74
CA ALA A 17 -3.88 -10.50 4.07
C ALA A 17 -4.20 -9.08 4.52
N HIS A 18 -3.34 -8.48 5.36
CA HIS A 18 -3.51 -7.10 5.81
C HIS A 18 -3.42 -6.10 4.66
N TYR A 19 -2.46 -6.27 3.74
CA TYR A 19 -2.34 -5.43 2.54
C TYR A 19 -3.60 -5.48 1.68
N GLN A 20 -4.11 -6.69 1.40
CA GLN A 20 -5.34 -6.85 0.62
C GLN A 20 -6.55 -6.18 1.31
N TYR A 21 -6.66 -6.31 2.63
CA TYR A 21 -7.71 -5.65 3.40
C TYR A 21 -7.62 -4.12 3.29
N VAL A 22 -6.43 -3.54 3.47
CA VAL A 22 -6.20 -2.09 3.39
C VAL A 22 -6.54 -1.55 2.00
N VAL A 23 -6.16 -2.28 0.94
CA VAL A 23 -6.52 -1.94 -0.44
C VAL A 23 -8.05 -1.94 -0.62
N ARG A 24 -8.75 -2.98 -0.14
CA ARG A 24 -10.22 -3.07 -0.21
C ARG A 24 -10.93 -1.98 0.60
N ALA A 25 -10.39 -1.63 1.77
CA ALA A 25 -10.88 -0.54 2.60
C ALA A 25 -10.56 0.86 2.05
N ASN A 26 -9.74 0.94 0.98
CA ASN A 26 -9.27 2.17 0.36
C ASN A 26 -8.59 3.15 1.35
N ASP A 27 -7.92 2.61 2.37
CA ASP A 27 -7.16 3.41 3.33
C ASP A 27 -5.76 3.72 2.80
N ARG A 28 -5.65 4.88 2.14
CA ARG A 28 -4.41 5.33 1.50
C ARG A 28 -3.28 5.62 2.49
N ARG A 29 -3.59 6.12 3.68
CA ARG A 29 -2.56 6.45 4.68
C ARG A 29 -1.86 5.20 5.17
N THR A 30 -2.63 4.15 5.45
CA THR A 30 -2.08 2.86 5.89
C THR A 30 -1.40 2.13 4.73
N LEU A 31 -1.90 2.27 3.50
CA LEU A 31 -1.28 1.65 2.32
C LEU A 31 0.15 2.15 2.09
N ASP A 32 0.37 3.46 2.17
CA ASP A 32 1.69 4.05 1.91
C ASP A 32 2.75 3.56 2.93
N SER A 33 2.38 3.53 4.22
CA SER A 33 3.29 3.06 5.27
C SER A 33 3.52 1.54 5.20
N LEU A 34 2.47 0.77 4.93
CA LEU A 34 2.54 -0.68 4.81
C LEU A 34 3.38 -1.12 3.61
N THR A 35 3.30 -0.39 2.49
CA THR A 35 4.13 -0.62 1.30
C THR A 35 5.62 -0.47 1.63
N GLY A 36 5.99 0.55 2.40
CA GLY A 36 7.36 0.72 2.89
C GLY A 36 7.85 -0.47 3.72
N VAL A 37 7.01 -0.98 4.64
CA VAL A 37 7.33 -2.16 5.46
C VAL A 37 7.48 -3.42 4.59
N LEU A 38 6.58 -3.63 3.63
CA LEU A 38 6.62 -4.79 2.73
C LEU A 38 7.92 -4.82 1.91
N HIS A 39 8.37 -3.68 1.39
CA HIS A 39 9.67 -3.60 0.71
C HIS A 39 10.85 -3.93 1.64
N GLN A 40 10.82 -3.46 2.88
CA GLN A 40 11.88 -3.75 3.86
C GLN A 40 11.95 -5.25 4.21
N VAL A 41 10.81 -5.93 4.24
CA VAL A 41 10.73 -7.39 4.46
C VAL A 41 11.16 -8.17 3.20
N GLY A 42 11.26 -7.51 2.05
CA GLY A 42 11.75 -8.09 0.79
C GLY A 42 10.66 -8.47 -0.20
N PHE A 43 9.43 -7.96 -0.06
CA PHE A 43 8.42 -8.05 -1.10
C PHE A 43 8.81 -7.18 -2.29
N ARG A 44 8.65 -7.74 -3.49
CA ARG A 44 8.96 -7.04 -4.73
C ARG A 44 7.75 -6.25 -5.24
N GLU A 45 8.00 -5.26 -6.09
CA GLU A 45 6.94 -4.47 -6.72
C GLU A 45 5.97 -5.34 -7.53
N ASP A 46 6.48 -6.36 -8.21
CA ASP A 46 5.66 -7.32 -8.96
C ASP A 46 4.71 -8.11 -8.05
N GLU A 47 5.18 -8.52 -6.86
CA GLU A 47 4.35 -9.23 -5.88
C GLU A 47 3.25 -8.31 -5.30
N LEU A 48 3.58 -7.04 -5.04
CA LEU A 48 2.62 -6.05 -4.56
C LEU A 48 1.55 -5.73 -5.60
N GLY A 49 1.95 -5.61 -6.87
CA GLY A 49 1.03 -5.44 -7.99
C GLY A 49 0.05 -6.61 -8.13
N GLU A 50 0.53 -7.85 -7.99
CA GLU A 50 -0.35 -9.03 -7.98
C GLU A 50 -1.32 -9.01 -6.80
N LEU A 51 -0.85 -8.67 -5.60
CA LEU A 51 -1.69 -8.56 -4.41
C LEU A 51 -2.75 -7.45 -4.56
N TYR A 52 -2.39 -6.33 -5.17
CA TYR A 52 -3.32 -5.23 -5.46
C TYR A 52 -4.39 -5.66 -6.46
N LEU A 53 -4.01 -6.36 -7.52
CA LEU A 53 -4.96 -6.93 -8.49
C LEU A 53 -5.87 -7.96 -7.83
N ARG A 54 -5.34 -8.88 -7.01
CA ARG A 54 -6.13 -9.86 -6.26
C ARG A 54 -7.07 -9.20 -5.24
N ALA A 55 -6.66 -8.08 -4.64
CA ALA A 55 -7.51 -7.34 -3.71
C ALA A 55 -8.69 -6.66 -4.42
N THR A 56 -8.47 -6.14 -5.63
CA THR A 56 -9.45 -5.33 -6.39
C THR A 56 -10.33 -6.18 -7.33
N LEU A 57 -9.78 -7.24 -7.89
CA LEU A 57 -10.56 -8.29 -8.54
C LEU A 57 -11.27 -9.04 -7.41
N HIS A 58 -12.59 -8.95 -7.33
CA HIS A 58 -13.40 -9.60 -6.29
C HIS A 58 -13.47 -11.13 -6.50
N VAL A 59 -12.34 -11.77 -6.82
CA VAL A 59 -12.22 -13.20 -7.15
C VAL A 59 -12.72 -14.05 -5.99
N ASP A 60 -12.47 -13.63 -4.75
CA ASP A 60 -12.90 -14.36 -3.56
C ASP A 60 -14.42 -14.27 -3.28
N GLU A 61 -15.13 -13.33 -3.92
CA GLU A 61 -16.59 -13.18 -3.74
C GLU A 61 -17.39 -13.99 -4.77
N VAL A 62 -16.71 -14.55 -5.76
CA VAL A 62 -17.33 -15.30 -6.85
C VAL A 62 -17.24 -16.79 -6.51
N ALA A 63 -18.38 -17.49 -6.52
CA ALA A 63 -18.42 -18.92 -6.28
C ALA A 63 -17.55 -19.69 -7.31
N GLU A 64 -16.92 -20.79 -6.89
CA GLU A 64 -16.01 -21.60 -7.72
C GLU A 64 -16.66 -22.11 -9.03
N ASP A 65 -17.98 -22.24 -9.06
CA ASP A 65 -18.77 -22.67 -10.23
C ASP A 65 -19.26 -21.51 -11.13
N PHE A 66 -18.83 -20.27 -10.87
CA PHE A 66 -19.29 -19.14 -11.66
C PHE A 66 -18.77 -19.21 -13.09
N THR A 67 -19.68 -19.56 -14.00
CA THR A 67 -19.48 -19.46 -15.44
C THR A 67 -20.25 -18.24 -15.94
N PRO A 68 -19.57 -17.13 -16.33
CA PRO A 68 -20.25 -15.99 -16.91
C PRO A 68 -21.00 -16.44 -18.16
N ASP A 69 -22.29 -16.08 -18.29
CA ASP A 69 -23.03 -16.35 -19.51
C ASP A 69 -22.44 -15.52 -20.65
N MET A 70 -21.66 -16.18 -21.51
CA MET A 70 -20.99 -15.57 -22.65
C MET A 70 -21.95 -14.90 -23.62
N THR A 71 -23.23 -15.31 -23.64
CA THR A 71 -24.27 -14.68 -24.46
C THR A 71 -24.61 -13.28 -23.94
N VAL A 72 -24.69 -13.13 -22.61
CA VAL A 72 -24.97 -11.84 -21.95
C VAL A 72 -23.75 -10.92 -22.04
N VAL A 73 -22.54 -11.47 -21.87
CA VAL A 73 -21.29 -10.69 -22.03
C VAL A 73 -21.14 -10.19 -23.47
N ALA A 74 -21.39 -11.04 -24.47
CA ALA A 74 -21.37 -10.63 -25.87
C ALA A 74 -22.42 -9.57 -26.19
N ALA A 75 -23.62 -9.68 -25.60
CA ALA A 75 -24.66 -8.68 -25.75
C ALA A 75 -24.27 -7.34 -25.09
N MET A 76 -23.64 -7.34 -23.92
CA MET A 76 -23.12 -6.14 -23.26
C MET A 76 -22.02 -5.45 -24.06
N VAL A 77 -21.03 -6.20 -24.57
CA VAL A 77 -19.96 -5.66 -25.42
C VAL A 77 -20.51 -5.06 -26.71
N SER A 78 -21.51 -5.73 -27.30
CA SER A 78 -22.19 -5.25 -28.51
C SER A 78 -23.06 -4.01 -28.23
N ALA A 79 -23.75 -3.97 -27.09
CA ALA A 79 -24.57 -2.83 -26.67
C ALA A 79 -23.72 -1.62 -26.24
N ALA A 80 -22.49 -1.84 -25.75
CA ALA A 80 -21.52 -0.80 -25.42
C ALA A 80 -20.81 -0.21 -26.66
N GLY A 81 -21.19 -0.60 -27.88
CA GLY A 81 -20.68 -0.01 -29.12
C GLY A 81 -19.27 -0.44 -29.53
N GLY A 82 -18.76 -1.55 -28.97
CA GLY A 82 -17.44 -2.09 -29.27
C GLY A 82 -17.38 -2.86 -30.59
N ALA A 83 -17.51 -2.18 -31.72
CA ALA A 83 -16.80 -2.63 -32.92
C ALA A 83 -15.35 -2.14 -32.81
N PRO A 84 -14.32 -2.99 -32.99
CA PRO A 84 -12.96 -2.50 -33.17
C PRO A 84 -12.91 -1.75 -34.49
N SER A 85 -13.19 -0.46 -34.47
CA SER A 85 -12.99 0.40 -35.63
C SER A 85 -11.48 0.50 -35.85
N GLU A 86 -10.98 0.00 -36.98
CA GLU A 86 -9.56 0.04 -37.32
C GLU A 86 -8.98 1.48 -37.32
N ASP A 87 -9.84 2.50 -37.38
CA ASP A 87 -9.51 3.92 -37.18
C ASP A 87 -9.07 4.28 -35.75
N ALA A 88 -9.54 3.57 -34.72
CA ALA A 88 -9.21 3.88 -33.33
C ALA A 88 -7.74 3.58 -33.00
N SER A 89 -7.16 2.56 -33.65
CA SER A 89 -5.73 2.24 -33.52
C SER A 89 -4.83 3.31 -34.14
N ALA A 90 -5.25 3.95 -35.24
CA ALA A 90 -4.50 5.05 -35.86
C ALA A 90 -4.55 6.33 -35.00
N ALA A 91 -5.70 6.63 -34.38
CA ALA A 91 -5.84 7.78 -33.49
C ALA A 91 -4.99 7.66 -32.21
N LEU A 92 -4.87 6.44 -31.65
CA LEU A 92 -4.04 6.17 -30.47
C LEU A 92 -2.54 6.30 -30.76
N ILE A 93 -2.09 5.88 -31.95
CA ILE A 93 -0.69 6.05 -32.38
C ILE A 93 -0.37 7.53 -32.60
N ALA A 94 -1.27 8.30 -33.23
CA ALA A 94 -1.10 9.75 -33.41
C ALA A 94 -1.07 10.52 -32.09
N ALA A 95 -1.87 10.11 -31.10
CA ALA A 95 -1.88 10.73 -29.77
C ALA A 95 -0.58 10.46 -28.98
N ALA A 96 0.04 9.29 -29.17
CA ALA A 96 1.32 8.97 -28.55
C ALA A 96 2.48 9.82 -29.11
N GLU A 97 2.44 10.17 -30.40
CA GLU A 97 3.47 11.00 -31.04
C GLU A 97 3.40 12.47 -30.60
N ALA A 98 2.19 13.01 -30.37
CA ALA A 98 2.02 14.37 -29.87
C ALA A 98 2.50 14.58 -28.42
N ALA A 99 2.43 13.53 -27.58
CA ALA A 99 2.89 13.58 -26.19
C ALA A 99 4.42 13.61 -26.05
N ALA A 100 5.16 13.09 -27.04
CA ALA A 100 6.62 13.06 -27.02
C ALA A 100 7.27 14.45 -27.21
N GLN A 101 6.55 15.43 -27.75
CA GLN A 101 7.09 16.77 -28.06
C GLN A 101 6.90 17.80 -26.93
N ALA A 102 6.23 17.43 -25.84
CA ALA A 102 5.93 18.34 -24.72
C ALA A 102 6.87 18.17 -23.50
N VAL A 103 7.85 17.26 -23.55
CA VAL A 103 8.79 16.95 -22.45
C VAL A 103 10.15 17.65 -22.66
N GLU A 104 10.16 18.92 -23.06
CA GLU A 104 11.41 19.71 -23.16
C GLU A 104 11.30 21.05 -22.42
N ASN A 105 10.76 21.05 -21.19
CA ASN A 105 11.08 22.09 -20.21
C ASN A 105 10.64 21.72 -18.78
N PRO A 106 11.42 20.92 -18.03
CA PRO A 106 11.33 20.96 -16.58
C PRO A 106 12.05 22.22 -16.09
N SER A 107 11.31 23.30 -15.85
CA SER A 107 11.81 24.42 -15.07
C SER A 107 12.19 23.93 -13.68
N GLU A 108 13.46 24.09 -13.32
CA GLU A 108 14.00 23.75 -12.00
C GLU A 108 13.27 24.53 -10.90
N PRO A 109 12.81 23.87 -9.82
CA PRO A 109 12.42 24.59 -8.62
C PRO A 109 13.67 25.08 -7.88
N ASP A 110 13.79 26.40 -7.81
CA ASP A 110 14.75 27.18 -7.03
C ASP A 110 14.71 26.78 -5.54
N TYR A 111 15.71 26.02 -5.08
CA TYR A 111 15.92 25.70 -3.67
C TYR A 111 16.53 26.92 -2.96
N ALA A 112 15.69 27.91 -2.67
CA ALA A 112 16.02 28.94 -1.70
C ALA A 112 16.04 28.31 -0.29
N ALA A 113 17.24 28.17 0.28
CA ALA A 113 17.44 27.76 1.66
C ALA A 113 16.94 28.86 2.62
N PRO A 114 16.10 28.56 3.62
CA PRO A 114 15.96 29.43 4.77
C PRO A 114 16.96 29.01 5.86
N ASP A 115 18.06 29.75 5.92
CA ASP A 115 18.88 29.93 7.11
C ASP A 115 18.09 30.76 8.13
N ALA A 116 17.86 30.22 9.34
CA ALA A 116 17.84 30.93 10.62
C ALA A 116 17.10 30.12 11.70
N GLU A 117 17.83 29.56 12.65
CA GLU A 117 17.35 29.46 14.03
C GLU A 117 17.35 30.88 14.65
N PRO A 118 16.44 31.21 15.58
CA PRO A 118 16.79 31.00 16.98
C PRO A 118 15.65 30.55 17.90
N ALA A 119 16.07 29.96 19.01
CA ALA A 119 15.31 29.50 20.16
C ALA A 119 14.40 30.57 20.82
N ALA A 120 13.24 30.13 21.31
CA ALA A 120 12.65 30.61 22.57
C ALA A 120 11.50 29.69 23.04
N ASP A 121 11.73 29.05 24.19
CA ASP A 121 10.85 29.02 25.35
C ASP A 121 9.36 28.67 25.15
N SER A 122 9.02 27.42 25.47
CA SER A 122 7.67 27.06 25.91
C SER A 122 7.79 26.07 27.06
N ALA A 123 7.22 26.50 28.19
CA ALA A 123 7.23 25.86 29.49
C ALA A 123 6.90 24.34 29.44
N PRO A 124 7.48 23.53 30.35
CA PRO A 124 7.06 22.14 30.49
C PRO A 124 5.61 22.10 31.01
N GLY A 125 4.71 21.67 30.13
CA GLY A 125 3.37 21.26 30.49
C GLY A 125 3.44 20.05 31.43
N ASP A 126 2.71 20.19 32.53
CA ASP A 126 2.34 19.20 33.53
C ASP A 126 2.25 17.77 32.95
N ALA A 127 3.23 16.92 33.26
CA ALA A 127 3.15 15.50 32.99
C ALA A 127 2.17 14.89 34.00
N PRO A 128 1.23 14.01 33.60
CA PRO A 128 0.46 13.25 34.58
C PRO A 128 1.44 12.42 35.41
N SER A 129 1.47 12.66 36.71
CA SER A 129 2.22 11.85 37.68
C SER A 129 1.85 10.38 37.48
N ASP A 130 2.75 9.63 36.86
CA ASP A 130 2.74 8.18 36.83
C ASP A 130 3.09 7.73 38.26
N GLU A 131 2.07 7.66 39.11
CA GLU A 131 2.19 7.14 40.46
C GLU A 131 2.50 5.65 40.35
N THR A 132 3.79 5.32 40.27
CA THR A 132 4.26 3.95 40.35
C THR A 132 3.72 3.34 41.64
N PRO A 133 2.94 2.23 41.57
CA PRO A 133 2.38 1.62 42.76
C PRO A 133 3.49 1.22 43.73
N PRO A 134 3.27 1.35 45.06
CA PRO A 134 4.27 1.02 46.06
C PRO A 134 4.71 -0.43 45.91
N TYR A 135 6.03 -0.63 45.93
CA TYR A 135 6.65 -1.95 45.89
C TYR A 135 6.11 -2.85 47.01
N ASP A 136 5.38 -3.91 46.64
CA ASP A 136 4.93 -4.93 47.58
C ASP A 136 5.99 -6.05 47.67
N PRO A 137 6.74 -6.16 48.79
CA PRO A 137 7.72 -7.22 48.96
C PRO A 137 7.11 -8.63 49.04
N SER A 138 5.78 -8.74 49.14
CA SER A 138 5.03 -10.00 49.21
C SER A 138 4.45 -10.44 47.85
N GLY A 139 4.57 -9.59 46.82
CA GLY A 139 4.12 -9.88 45.46
C GLY A 139 5.05 -10.84 44.70
N PRO A 140 4.60 -11.41 43.58
CA PRO A 140 5.44 -12.26 42.75
C PRO A 140 6.64 -11.46 42.21
N GLN A 141 7.85 -11.78 42.69
CA GLN A 141 9.07 -11.15 42.22
C GLN A 141 9.45 -11.74 40.86
N GLN A 142 9.51 -10.88 39.83
CA GLN A 142 10.16 -11.24 38.57
C GLN A 142 11.65 -11.42 38.84
N LEU A 143 12.12 -12.66 38.79
CA LEU A 143 13.55 -12.97 38.75
C LEU A 143 14.06 -12.56 37.37
N SER A 144 14.65 -11.37 37.29
CA SER A 144 15.44 -10.95 36.13
C SER A 144 16.58 -11.97 35.94
N LEU A 145 16.50 -12.77 34.89
CA LEU A 145 17.55 -13.68 34.44
C LEU A 145 18.62 -12.87 33.69
N PHE A 146 19.39 -12.08 34.44
CA PHE A 146 20.65 -11.48 33.98
C PHE A 146 21.73 -11.67 35.04
#